data_AF-A0A6Q8PH08-F1
#
_entry.id   AF-A0A6Q8PH08-F1
#
_cell.length_a   1.000
_cell.length_b   1.000
_cell.length_c   1.000
_cell.angle_alpha   90.00
_cell.angle_beta   90.00
_cell.angle_gamma   90.00
#
_symmetry.space_group_name_H-M   'P 1'
#
loop_
_entity.id
_entity.type
_entity.pdbx_description
1 polymer ?
#
loop_
_entity_poly.entity_id
_entity_poly.type
_entity_poly.pdbx_seq_one_letter_code
_entity_poly.pdbx_strand_id
1 'polypeptide(L)'
;MANVPWAEVCEKFQAALALSRVELHKNPEKEPYKSKYSARALLEEVKALLGPAPEDEDERPEAEDGPGAGDHALGLPAEVVEPEGPVAQRAVRLAVIEFHLGVNHIDTEELSAGEEHLVKCLRLLRRYRLSHDCISLCIQAQNNLGILWSEREEIETAQAYLESSEALYNQYMKEVGSPPLDPTERFLPEEEKLTEQERSKRTT
;
A
#
# COMPACT_ATOMS: atom_id res chain seq x y z
N MET A 1 -11.87 7.00 25.69
CA MET A 1 -10.69 6.30 25.14
C MET A 1 -9.61 7.34 25.03
N ALA A 2 -8.46 7.15 25.70
CA ALA A 2 -7.37 8.10 25.61
C ALA A 2 -6.89 8.15 24.15
N ASN A 3 -6.77 9.35 23.60
CA ASN A 3 -6.26 9.55 22.24
C ASN A 3 -4.81 9.05 22.24
N VAL A 4 -4.55 7.91 21.60
CA VAL A 4 -3.19 7.37 21.52
C VAL A 4 -2.34 8.40 20.79
N PRO A 5 -1.19 8.83 21.35
CA PRO A 5 -0.37 9.84 20.71
C PRO A 5 0.04 9.38 19.31
N TRP A 6 -0.10 10.26 18.31
CA TRP A 6 0.34 9.98 16.94
C TRP A 6 1.80 9.54 16.87
N ALA A 7 2.64 10.03 17.77
CA ALA A 7 4.02 9.60 17.93
C ALA A 7 4.16 8.09 18.20
N GLU A 8 3.29 7.51 19.03
CA GLU A 8 3.30 6.07 19.34
C GLU A 8 2.91 5.24 18.11
N VAL A 9 1.94 5.73 17.32
CA VAL A 9 1.55 5.11 16.05
C VAL A 9 2.72 5.10 15.06
N CYS A 10 3.41 6.23 14.91
CA CYS A 10 4.60 6.35 14.06
C CYS A 10 5.74 5.42 14.51
N GLU A 11 6.04 5.39 15.80
CA GLU A 11 7.12 4.56 16.35
C GLU A 11 6.86 3.06 16.11
N LYS A 12 5.63 2.59 16.37
CA LYS A 12 5.24 1.19 16.11
C LYS A 12 5.33 0.85 14.63
N PHE A 13 4.88 1.76 13.76
CA PHE A 13 4.97 1.55 12.32
C PHE A 13 6.43 1.47 11.84
N GLN A 14 7.29 2.38 12.29
CA GLN A 14 8.72 2.37 11.97
C GLN A 14 9.41 1.09 12.47
N ALA A 15 9.08 0.64 13.68
CA ALA A 15 9.57 -0.62 14.23
C ALA A 15 9.12 -1.83 13.38
N ALA A 16 7.86 -1.84 12.92
CA ALA A 16 7.36 -2.87 12.02
C ALA A 16 8.13 -2.90 10.69
N LEU A 17 8.39 -1.74 10.08
CA LEU A 17 9.18 -1.66 8.84
C LEU A 17 10.62 -2.15 9.04
N ALA A 18 11.24 -1.84 10.18
CA ALA A 18 12.57 -2.33 10.49
C ALA A 18 12.58 -3.87 10.58
N LEU A 19 11.57 -4.47 11.22
CA LEU A 19 11.42 -5.92 11.33
C LEU A 19 11.13 -6.61 9.99
N SER A 20 10.30 -6.01 9.13
CA SER A 20 10.02 -6.53 7.78
C SER A 20 11.27 -6.64 6.90
N ARG A 21 12.26 -5.76 7.10
CA ARG A 21 13.52 -5.73 6.36
C ARG A 21 14.59 -6.68 6.91
N VAL A 22 14.31 -7.40 8.00
CA VAL A 22 15.28 -8.34 8.57
C VAL A 22 15.41 -9.57 7.66
N GLU A 23 16.60 -9.72 7.09
CA GLU A 23 16.98 -10.87 6.26
C GLU A 23 16.71 -12.22 6.94
N LEU A 24 16.30 -13.22 6.15
CA LEU A 24 15.97 -14.56 6.61
C LEU A 24 17.05 -15.17 7.50
N HIS A 25 18.32 -15.06 7.09
CA HIS A 25 19.46 -15.64 7.80
C HIS A 25 19.75 -15.00 9.16
N LYS A 26 19.14 -13.84 9.47
CA LYS A 26 19.26 -13.18 10.78
C LYS A 26 18.23 -13.69 11.79
N ASN A 27 17.23 -14.45 11.32
CA ASN A 27 16.24 -15.07 12.18
C ASN A 27 16.76 -16.42 12.72
N PRO A 28 16.23 -16.91 13.85
CA PRO A 28 16.54 -18.24 14.33
C PRO A 28 16.22 -19.31 13.27
N GLU A 29 17.07 -20.32 13.10
CA GLU A 29 16.88 -21.38 12.08
C GLU A 29 15.54 -22.11 12.21
N LYS A 30 15.03 -22.24 13.43
CA LYS A 30 13.72 -22.88 13.71
C LYS A 30 12.52 -21.97 13.42
N GLU A 31 12.75 -20.68 13.28
CA GLU A 31 11.72 -19.65 13.07
C GLU A 31 12.19 -18.63 12.01
N PRO A 32 12.40 -19.05 10.74
CA PRO A 32 13.05 -18.23 9.71
C PRO A 32 12.32 -16.92 9.39
N TYR A 33 11.01 -16.86 9.64
CA TYR A 33 10.16 -15.69 9.39
C TYR A 33 9.76 -14.92 10.65
N LYS A 34 10.40 -15.17 11.81
CA LYS A 34 10.02 -14.59 13.10
C LYS A 34 9.88 -13.06 13.07
N SER A 35 10.82 -12.37 12.43
CA SER A 35 10.79 -10.91 12.32
C SER A 35 9.60 -10.42 11.48
N LYS A 36 9.24 -11.13 10.40
CA LYS A 36 8.07 -10.78 9.56
C LYS A 36 6.75 -10.99 10.31
N TYR A 37 6.61 -12.08 11.06
CA TYR A 37 5.43 -12.26 11.94
C TYR A 37 5.33 -11.19 13.03
N SER A 38 6.47 -10.79 13.61
CA SER A 38 6.52 -9.71 14.59
C SER A 38 6.14 -8.35 13.96
N ALA A 39 6.58 -8.11 12.72
CA ALA A 39 6.18 -6.92 11.95
C ALA A 39 4.66 -6.89 11.71
N ARG A 40 4.05 -8.01 11.32
CA ARG A 40 2.60 -8.10 11.13
C ARG A 40 1.82 -7.79 12.41
N ALA A 41 2.27 -8.32 13.56
CA ALA A 41 1.63 -8.03 14.84
C ALA A 41 1.62 -6.52 15.16
N LEU A 42 2.74 -5.82 14.91
CA LEU A 42 2.82 -4.37 15.08
C LEU A 42 1.96 -3.62 14.06
N LEU A 43 1.93 -4.06 12.80
CA LEU A 43 1.09 -3.44 11.75
C LEU A 43 -0.41 -3.57 12.08
N GLU A 44 -0.85 -4.73 12.55
CA GLU A 44 -2.24 -4.94 12.98
C GLU A 44 -2.59 -4.11 14.22
N GLU A 45 -1.65 -3.94 15.16
CA GLU A 45 -1.83 -3.02 16.29
C GLU A 45 -1.99 -1.57 15.79
N VAL A 46 -1.10 -1.11 14.90
CA VAL A 46 -1.19 0.24 14.32
C VAL A 46 -2.51 0.45 13.58
N LYS A 47 -2.97 -0.55 12.81
CA LYS A 47 -4.27 -0.53 12.12
C LYS A 47 -5.43 -0.38 13.10
N ALA A 48 -5.42 -1.14 14.20
CA ALA A 48 -6.43 -1.03 15.25
C ALA A 48 -6.46 0.35 15.91
N LEU A 49 -5.29 0.99 16.08
CA LEU A 49 -5.17 2.34 16.64
C LEU A 49 -5.70 3.43 15.68
N LEU A 50 -5.59 3.23 14.36
CA LEU A 50 -6.15 4.14 13.36
C LEU A 50 -7.68 4.07 13.26
N GLY A 51 -8.26 2.94 13.66
CA GLY A 51 -9.69 2.66 13.57
C GLY A 51 -10.12 2.08 12.21
N PRO A 52 -11.42 1.84 12.02
CA PRO A 52 -11.93 1.18 10.83
C PRO A 52 -11.67 2.01 9.56
N ALA A 53 -11.61 1.29 8.43
CA ALA A 53 -11.61 1.91 7.11
C ALA A 53 -12.88 2.77 6.94
N PRO A 54 -12.77 3.91 6.22
CA PRO A 54 -13.97 4.62 5.82
C PRO A 54 -14.86 3.72 4.96
N GLU A 55 -16.17 3.87 5.11
CA GLU A 55 -17.14 3.18 4.25
C GLU A 55 -16.99 3.70 2.81
N ASP A 56 -16.89 2.79 1.85
CA ASP A 56 -16.88 3.13 0.44
C ASP A 56 -18.34 3.43 0.02
N GLU A 57 -18.73 4.71 -0.01
CA GLU A 57 -20.08 5.12 -0.45
C GLU A 57 -20.38 4.76 -1.93
N ASP A 58 -19.36 4.35 -2.69
CA ASP A 58 -19.46 3.93 -4.10
C ASP A 58 -19.78 2.42 -4.28
N GLU A 59 -20.17 1.70 -3.22
CA GLU A 59 -20.68 0.32 -3.30
C GLU A 59 -21.97 0.26 -4.15
N ARG A 60 -21.83 0.07 -5.47
CA ARG A 60 -22.87 -0.61 -6.24
C ARG A 60 -22.79 -2.09 -5.85
N PRO A 61 -23.93 -2.74 -5.49
CA PRO A 61 -23.92 -4.14 -5.12
C PRO A 61 -23.37 -4.96 -6.30
N GLU A 62 -22.24 -5.62 -6.05
CA GLU A 62 -21.60 -6.53 -7.00
C GLU A 62 -22.60 -7.67 -7.27
N ALA A 63 -23.00 -7.83 -8.53
CA ALA A 63 -23.69 -9.02 -8.96
C ALA A 63 -22.68 -10.18 -8.87
N GLU A 64 -23.04 -11.23 -8.14
CA GLU A 64 -22.24 -12.46 -8.06
C GLU A 64 -22.05 -13.04 -9.46
N ASP A 65 -20.81 -13.00 -9.96
CA ASP A 65 -20.36 -13.84 -11.06
C ASP A 65 -18.93 -14.31 -10.79
N GLY A 66 -18.84 -15.55 -10.27
CA GLY A 66 -17.70 -16.46 -10.45
C GLY A 66 -16.42 -16.22 -9.63
N PRO A 67 -15.70 -17.29 -9.24
CA PRO A 67 -14.35 -17.17 -8.72
C PRO A 67 -13.38 -16.99 -9.90
N GLY A 68 -12.79 -15.81 -10.03
CA GLY A 68 -11.67 -15.57 -10.95
C GLY A 68 -11.88 -14.38 -11.88
N ALA A 69 -11.56 -13.19 -11.38
CA ALA A 69 -11.17 -11.97 -12.11
C ALA A 69 -11.38 -10.79 -11.16
N GLY A 70 -10.56 -10.71 -10.10
CA GLY A 70 -10.60 -9.58 -9.19
C GLY A 70 -10.33 -8.28 -9.97
N ASP A 71 -11.38 -7.48 -10.15
CA ASP A 71 -11.33 -6.05 -10.44
C ASP A 71 -10.34 -5.67 -11.58
N HIS A 72 -10.52 -6.27 -12.76
CA HIS A 72 -9.74 -5.94 -13.96
C HIS A 72 -9.89 -4.45 -14.28
N ALA A 73 -8.88 -3.69 -13.85
CA ALA A 73 -8.76 -2.26 -13.95
C ALA A 73 -9.84 -1.49 -13.18
N LEU A 74 -9.50 -1.11 -11.93
CA LEU A 74 -9.91 0.18 -11.37
C LEU A 74 -9.89 1.21 -12.52
N GLY A 75 -11.04 1.55 -13.10
CA GLY A 75 -11.12 2.27 -14.38
C GLY A 75 -10.55 3.69 -14.26
N LEU A 76 -9.70 4.11 -15.20
CA LEU A 76 -8.86 5.34 -15.17
C LEU A 76 -9.52 6.48 -14.38
N PRO A 77 -8.87 7.05 -13.35
CA PRO A 77 -9.47 8.17 -12.65
C PRO A 77 -9.34 9.38 -13.60
N ALA A 78 -10.44 10.09 -13.82
CA ALA A 78 -10.47 11.18 -14.78
C ALA A 78 -9.81 12.45 -14.25
N GLU A 79 -9.59 12.55 -12.93
CA GLU A 79 -9.09 13.75 -12.27
C GLU A 79 -8.14 13.39 -11.11
N VAL A 80 -7.13 14.23 -10.90
CA VAL A 80 -6.26 14.20 -9.73
C VAL A 80 -7.06 14.68 -8.52
N VAL A 81 -7.30 13.79 -7.55
CA VAL A 81 -7.95 14.11 -6.28
C VAL A 81 -6.95 13.93 -5.16
N GLU A 82 -6.65 15.02 -4.44
CA GLU A 82 -5.76 14.98 -3.29
C GLU A 82 -6.50 14.47 -2.04
N PRO A 83 -5.86 13.66 -1.18
CA PRO A 83 -6.45 13.09 0.02
C PRO A 83 -6.57 14.14 1.14
N GLU A 84 -7.52 15.06 0.99
CA GLU A 84 -7.78 16.13 1.95
C GLU A 84 -8.70 15.69 3.11
N GLY A 85 -8.37 16.16 4.32
CA GLY A 85 -9.15 15.92 5.52
C GLY A 85 -8.82 14.61 6.26
N PRO A 86 -9.34 14.46 7.49
CA PRO A 86 -8.93 13.38 8.40
C PRO A 86 -9.36 11.98 7.91
N VAL A 87 -10.47 11.88 7.17
CA VAL A 87 -10.98 10.62 6.65
C VAL A 87 -10.11 10.11 5.50
N ALA A 88 -9.79 10.98 4.53
CA ALA A 88 -8.91 10.64 3.42
C ALA A 88 -7.50 10.30 3.89
N GLN A 89 -6.93 11.09 4.81
CA GLN A 89 -5.63 10.78 5.42
C GLN A 89 -5.63 9.44 6.15
N ARG A 90 -6.72 9.08 6.84
CA ARG A 90 -6.85 7.76 7.47
C ARG A 90 -6.90 6.65 6.41
N ALA A 91 -7.66 6.82 5.34
CA ALA A 91 -7.74 5.85 4.24
C ALA A 91 -6.34 5.54 3.66
N VAL A 92 -5.57 6.59 3.35
CA VAL A 92 -4.20 6.45 2.82
C VAL A 92 -3.28 5.77 3.82
N ARG A 93 -3.34 6.12 5.11
CA ARG A 93 -2.53 5.46 6.15
C ARG A 93 -2.88 3.99 6.32
N LEU A 94 -4.17 3.65 6.27
CA LEU A 94 -4.62 2.26 6.29
C LEU A 94 -4.12 1.52 5.05
N ALA A 95 -4.17 2.12 3.87
CA ALA A 95 -3.66 1.51 2.65
C ALA A 95 -2.17 1.18 2.73
N VAL A 96 -1.34 2.08 3.27
CA VAL A 96 0.09 1.82 3.52
C VAL A 96 0.28 0.59 4.42
N ILE A 97 -0.54 0.45 5.46
CA ILE A 97 -0.47 -0.71 6.37
C ILE A 97 -0.88 -2.00 5.66
N GLU A 98 -1.99 -1.98 4.92
CA GLU A 98 -2.46 -3.13 4.14
C GLU A 98 -1.39 -3.54 3.11
N PHE A 99 -0.72 -2.58 2.46
CA PHE A 99 0.40 -2.88 1.57
C PHE A 99 1.52 -3.65 2.27
N HIS A 100 1.99 -3.17 3.43
CA HIS A 100 3.07 -3.84 4.15
C HIS A 100 2.66 -5.20 4.74
N LEU A 101 1.40 -5.36 5.15
CA LEU A 101 0.85 -6.66 5.53
C LEU A 101 0.87 -7.62 4.33
N GLY A 102 0.39 -7.16 3.17
CA GLY A 102 0.37 -7.93 1.93
C GLY A 102 1.75 -8.40 1.51
N VAL A 103 2.72 -7.48 1.45
CA VAL A 103 4.12 -7.82 1.15
C VAL A 103 4.67 -8.84 2.15
N ASN A 104 4.48 -8.62 3.46
CA ASN A 104 4.94 -9.55 4.48
C ASN A 104 4.33 -10.96 4.30
N HIS A 105 3.06 -11.08 3.88
CA HIS A 105 2.42 -12.37 3.63
C HIS A 105 2.98 -13.07 2.39
N ILE A 106 3.17 -12.36 1.28
CA ILE A 106 3.81 -12.90 0.07
C ILE A 106 5.21 -13.43 0.40
N ASP A 107 5.96 -12.63 1.14
CA ASP A 107 7.31 -12.89 1.60
C ASP A 107 7.49 -14.13 2.51
N THR A 108 6.39 -14.71 3.00
CA THR A 108 6.36 -15.96 3.75
C THR A 108 5.50 -17.01 3.06
N GLU A 109 5.30 -16.87 1.75
CA GLU A 109 4.57 -17.81 0.90
C GLU A 109 3.06 -17.93 1.23
N GLU A 110 2.50 -16.97 1.96
CA GLU A 110 1.07 -16.89 2.30
C GLU A 110 0.31 -16.08 1.23
N LEU A 111 0.37 -16.53 -0.03
CA LEU A 111 -0.03 -15.74 -1.21
C LEU A 111 -1.49 -15.26 -1.17
N SER A 112 -2.44 -16.08 -0.73
CA SER A 112 -3.86 -15.68 -0.69
C SER A 112 -4.11 -14.51 0.26
N ALA A 113 -3.52 -14.55 1.47
CA ALA A 113 -3.62 -13.44 2.41
C ALA A 113 -2.88 -12.20 1.87
N GLY A 114 -1.73 -12.41 1.22
CA GLY A 114 -0.97 -11.35 0.56
C GLY A 114 -1.80 -10.59 -0.47
N GLU A 115 -2.51 -11.33 -1.33
CA GLU A 115 -3.43 -10.79 -2.33
C GLU A 115 -4.56 -9.98 -1.70
N GLU A 116 -5.27 -10.53 -0.72
CA GLU A 116 -6.40 -9.85 -0.05
C GLU A 116 -5.98 -8.47 0.50
N HIS A 117 -4.83 -8.41 1.15
CA HIS A 117 -4.28 -7.17 1.69
C HIS A 117 -3.89 -6.17 0.58
N LEU A 118 -3.25 -6.61 -0.51
CA LEU A 118 -2.87 -5.73 -1.62
C LEU A 118 -4.09 -5.20 -2.39
N VAL A 119 -5.11 -6.04 -2.63
CA VAL A 119 -6.38 -5.61 -3.24
C VAL A 119 -7.07 -4.58 -2.35
N LYS A 120 -7.09 -4.80 -1.03
CA LYS A 120 -7.64 -3.84 -0.08
C LYS A 120 -6.88 -2.51 -0.06
N CYS A 121 -5.55 -2.54 -0.17
CA CYS A 121 -4.73 -1.33 -0.36
C CYS A 121 -5.18 -0.55 -1.60
N LEU A 122 -5.30 -1.22 -2.75
CA LEU A 122 -5.75 -0.58 -3.99
C LEU A 122 -7.17 -0.01 -3.89
N ARG A 123 -8.08 -0.71 -3.22
CA ARG A 123 -9.45 -0.24 -2.98
C ARG A 123 -9.47 1.06 -2.18
N LEU A 124 -8.75 1.13 -1.07
CA LEU A 124 -8.64 2.34 -0.23
C LEU A 124 -8.05 3.54 -0.97
N LEU A 125 -7.21 3.30 -1.99
CA LEU A 125 -6.55 4.35 -2.77
C LEU A 125 -7.27 4.68 -4.08
N ARG A 126 -8.35 3.98 -4.43
CA ARG A 126 -9.03 4.10 -5.72
C ARG A 126 -9.31 5.55 -6.12
N ARG A 127 -9.81 6.35 -5.18
CA ARG A 127 -10.14 7.78 -5.39
C ARG A 127 -8.91 8.68 -5.52
N TYR A 128 -7.78 8.30 -4.94
CA TYR A 128 -6.58 9.13 -4.81
C TYR A 128 -5.41 8.63 -5.65
N ARG A 129 -5.58 7.62 -6.51
CA ARG A 129 -4.46 6.91 -7.15
C ARG A 129 -3.61 7.72 -8.13
N LEU A 130 -4.06 8.90 -8.58
CA LEU A 130 -3.23 9.87 -9.31
C LEU A 130 -2.68 10.99 -8.44
N SER A 131 -3.06 11.06 -7.16
CA SER A 131 -2.42 11.98 -6.23
C SER A 131 -0.92 11.68 -6.19
N HIS A 132 -0.14 12.76 -6.20
CA HIS A 132 1.31 12.76 -6.05
C HIS A 132 1.79 11.88 -4.88
N ASP A 133 0.94 11.78 -3.87
CA ASP A 133 1.20 11.11 -2.60
C ASP A 133 0.89 9.61 -2.60
N CYS A 134 0.01 9.16 -3.49
CA CYS A 134 -0.55 7.81 -3.49
C CYS A 134 -0.11 6.97 -4.69
N ILE A 135 0.25 7.63 -5.79
CA ILE A 135 0.62 6.99 -7.07
C ILE A 135 1.71 5.92 -6.90
N SER A 136 2.77 6.20 -6.14
CA SER A 136 3.83 5.22 -5.86
C SER A 136 3.31 3.96 -5.17
N LEU A 137 2.36 4.11 -4.24
CA LEU A 137 1.82 3.00 -3.47
C LEU A 137 0.90 2.15 -4.36
N CYS A 138 0.10 2.78 -5.21
CA CYS A 138 -0.71 2.08 -6.21
C CYS A 138 0.15 1.26 -7.18
N ILE A 139 1.19 1.88 -7.75
CA ILE A 139 2.11 1.20 -8.66
C ILE A 139 2.80 0.01 -7.96
N GLN A 140 3.30 0.21 -6.74
CA GLN A 140 3.95 -0.86 -5.99
C GLN A 140 2.99 -2.01 -5.67
N ALA A 141 1.76 -1.71 -5.25
CA ALA A 141 0.76 -2.75 -4.97
C ALA A 141 0.38 -3.54 -6.23
N GLN A 142 0.18 -2.87 -7.37
CA GLN A 142 -0.08 -3.52 -8.66
C GLN A 142 1.12 -4.38 -9.12
N ASN A 143 2.35 -3.91 -8.95
CA ASN A 143 3.53 -4.69 -9.30
C ASN A 143 3.68 -5.94 -8.43
N ASN A 144 3.41 -5.84 -7.12
CA ASN A 144 3.41 -7.00 -6.23
C ASN A 144 2.31 -8.01 -6.61
N LEU A 145 1.11 -7.54 -6.98
CA LEU A 145 0.05 -8.41 -7.51
C LEU A 145 0.46 -9.05 -8.84
N GLY A 146 1.11 -8.31 -9.74
CA GLY A 146 1.63 -8.85 -11.00
C GLY A 146 2.63 -9.98 -10.78
N ILE A 147 3.57 -9.82 -9.84
CA ILE A 147 4.51 -10.88 -9.45
C ILE A 147 3.76 -12.07 -8.86
N LEU A 148 2.87 -11.84 -7.90
CA LEU A 148 2.08 -12.89 -7.24
C LEU A 148 1.27 -13.72 -8.24
N TRP A 149 0.57 -13.08 -9.18
CA TRP A 149 -0.20 -13.80 -10.21
C TRP A 149 0.70 -14.52 -11.21
N SER A 150 1.89 -13.98 -11.50
CA SER A 150 2.89 -14.68 -12.30
C SER A 150 3.42 -15.94 -11.60
N GLU A 151 3.60 -15.91 -10.27
CA GLU A 151 4.02 -17.08 -9.48
C GLU A 151 2.94 -18.17 -9.45
N ARG A 152 1.67 -17.79 -9.63
CA ARG A 152 0.54 -18.71 -9.77
C ARG A 152 0.31 -19.21 -11.20
N GLU A 153 1.17 -18.82 -12.15
CA GLU A 153 1.06 -19.14 -13.58
C GLU A 153 -0.18 -18.52 -14.27
N GLU A 154 -0.84 -17.54 -13.64
CA GLU A 154 -1.97 -16.80 -14.19
C GLU A 154 -1.49 -15.57 -14.96
N ILE A 155 -0.87 -15.83 -16.11
CA ILE A 155 -0.10 -14.83 -16.87
C ILE A 155 -0.97 -13.67 -17.38
N GLU A 156 -2.21 -13.93 -17.77
CA GLU A 156 -3.12 -12.88 -18.27
C GLU A 156 -3.46 -11.86 -17.17
N THR A 157 -3.74 -12.35 -15.97
CA THR A 157 -4.02 -11.50 -14.80
C THR A 157 -2.75 -10.74 -14.37
N ALA A 158 -1.60 -11.42 -14.34
CA ALA A 158 -0.32 -10.79 -14.05
C ALA A 158 -0.01 -9.64 -15.03
N GLN A 159 -0.18 -9.88 -16.33
CA GLN A 159 0.01 -8.89 -17.37
C GLN A 159 -0.93 -7.70 -17.19
N ALA A 160 -2.21 -7.95 -16.89
CA ALA A 160 -3.19 -6.88 -16.66
C ALA A 160 -2.78 -5.95 -15.50
N TYR A 161 -2.25 -6.49 -14.40
CA TYR A 161 -1.75 -5.67 -13.29
C TYR A 161 -0.53 -4.82 -13.68
N LEU A 162 0.42 -5.40 -14.42
CA LEU A 162 1.64 -4.70 -14.85
C LEU A 162 1.35 -3.63 -15.92
N GLU A 163 0.48 -3.92 -16.88
CA GLU A 163 0.04 -2.92 -17.87
C GLU A 163 -0.76 -1.80 -17.20
N SER A 164 -1.59 -2.12 -16.20
CA SER A 164 -2.31 -1.11 -15.43
C SER A 164 -1.36 -0.20 -14.65
N SER A 165 -0.30 -0.74 -14.05
CA SER A 165 0.68 0.07 -13.32
C SER A 165 1.50 0.98 -14.25
N GLU A 166 1.89 0.47 -15.41
CA GLU A 166 2.53 1.28 -16.46
C GLU A 166 1.60 2.39 -16.97
N ALA A 167 0.34 2.05 -17.29
CA ALA A 167 -0.64 3.03 -17.75
C ALA A 167 -0.89 4.12 -16.71
N LEU A 168 -0.96 3.75 -15.43
CA LEU A 168 -1.16 4.69 -14.33
C LEU A 168 0.03 5.64 -14.17
N TYR A 169 1.27 5.12 -14.25
CA TYR A 169 2.48 5.95 -14.25
C TYR A 169 2.50 6.93 -15.44
N ASN A 170 2.21 6.44 -16.64
CA ASN A 170 2.20 7.26 -17.85
C ASN A 170 1.14 8.36 -17.78
N GLN A 171 -0.05 8.05 -17.23
CA GLN A 171 -1.10 9.05 -17.00
C GLN A 171 -0.63 10.12 -16.00
N TYR A 172 -0.10 9.70 -14.86
CA TYR A 172 0.42 10.61 -13.84
C TYR A 172 1.54 11.52 -14.37
N MET A 173 2.49 10.97 -15.12
CA MET A 173 3.58 11.75 -15.73
C MET A 173 3.07 12.75 -16.78
N LYS A 174 1.95 12.44 -17.46
CA LYS A 174 1.33 13.36 -18.42
C LYS A 174 0.57 14.50 -17.73
N GLU A 175 -0.07 14.24 -16.59
CA GLU A 175 -0.90 15.21 -15.88
C GLU A 175 -0.11 16.07 -14.90
N VAL A 176 0.81 15.48 -14.13
CA VAL A 176 1.55 16.14 -13.05
C VAL A 176 2.99 16.45 -13.45
N GLY A 177 3.68 15.49 -14.07
CA GLY A 177 5.04 15.67 -14.58
C GLY A 177 6.16 15.77 -13.53
N SER A 178 5.87 15.53 -12.24
CA SER A 178 6.87 15.44 -11.17
C SER A 178 7.06 14.00 -10.69
N PRO A 179 8.25 13.59 -10.22
CA PRO A 179 8.47 12.25 -9.68
C PRO A 179 7.58 11.93 -8.47
N PRO A 180 7.00 10.71 -8.39
CA PRO A 180 6.23 10.26 -7.24
C PRO A 180 6.97 10.29 -5.89
N LEU A 181 6.24 10.44 -4.77
CA LEU A 181 6.81 10.36 -3.41
C LEU A 181 6.95 8.93 -2.88
N ASP A 182 7.85 8.72 -1.93
CA ASP A 182 7.95 7.46 -1.19
C ASP A 182 6.72 7.31 -0.24
N PRO A 183 5.96 6.19 -0.31
CA PRO A 183 4.79 5.97 0.55
C PRO A 183 5.07 5.99 2.05
N THR A 184 6.31 5.68 2.46
CA THR A 184 6.69 5.59 3.88
C THR A 184 6.80 6.96 4.56
N GLU A 185 6.90 8.05 3.78
CA GLU A 185 6.96 9.42 4.32
C GLU A 185 5.69 9.83 5.11
N ARG A 186 4.58 9.10 4.95
CA ARG A 186 3.29 9.37 5.64
C ARG A 186 3.34 9.16 7.15
N PHE A 187 4.27 8.33 7.62
CA PHE A 187 4.47 8.01 9.02
C PHE A 187 5.68 8.75 9.63
N LEU A 188 6.28 9.69 8.91
CA LEU A 188 7.30 10.57 9.47
C LEU A 188 6.67 11.70 10.30
N PRO A 189 7.27 12.07 11.44
CA PRO A 189 6.99 13.32 12.13
C PRO A 189 7.07 14.51 11.15
N GLU A 190 6.24 15.54 11.35
CA GLU A 190 6.21 16.71 10.47
C GLU A 190 7.57 17.43 10.40
N GLU A 191 8.40 17.27 11.44
CA GLU A 191 9.78 17.76 11.58
C GLU A 191 10.80 16.98 10.73
N GLU A 192 10.49 15.74 10.33
CA GLU A 192 11.37 14.86 9.54
C GLU A 192 10.96 14.76 8.06
N LYS A 193 9.82 15.37 7.69
CA LYS A 193 9.41 15.47 6.29
C LYS A 193 10.38 16.39 5.55
N LEU A 194 11.05 15.86 4.53
CA LEU A 194 11.96 16.65 3.69
C LEU A 194 11.23 17.86 3.11
N THR A 195 11.90 19.01 3.06
CA THR A 195 11.38 20.19 2.36
C THR A 195 11.33 19.93 0.85
N GLU A 196 10.41 20.55 0.09
CA GLU A 196 10.36 20.43 -1.38
C GLU A 196 11.73 20.67 -2.04
N GLN A 197 12.53 21.58 -1.46
CA GLN A 197 13.86 21.93 -1.90
C GLN A 197 14.91 20.82 -1.70
N GLU A 198 14.72 19.93 -0.72
CA GLU A 198 15.55 18.74 -0.50
C GLU A 198 15.09 17.57 -1.37
N ARG A 199 13.79 17.50 -1.68
CA ARG A 199 13.20 16.50 -2.58
C ARG A 199 13.71 16.66 -4.01
N SER A 200 13.73 17.89 -4.55
CA SER A 200 14.24 18.15 -5.91
C SER A 200 15.73 17.82 -6.10
N LYS A 201 16.52 17.80 -5.02
CA LYS A 201 17.96 17.50 -5.08
C LYS A 201 18.27 16.00 -5.15
N ARG A 202 17.34 15.12 -4.77
CA ARG A 202 17.51 13.65 -4.84
C ARG A 202 17.13 13.06 -6.20
N THR A 203 16.39 13.83 -7.00
CA THR A 203 15.92 13.45 -8.34
C THR A 203 16.72 14.08 -9.48
N THR A 204 17.83 14.78 -9.17
CA THR A 204 18.83 15.26 -10.15
C THR A 204 20.09 14.41 -10.05
#